data_AF-A0A4R6J0I6-F1
#
_entry.id   AF-A0A4R6J0I6-F1
#
_cell.length_a   1.000
_cell.length_b   1.000
_cell.length_c   1.000
_cell.angle_alpha   90.00
_cell.angle_beta   90.00
_cell.angle_gamma   90.00
#
_symmetry.space_group_name_H-M   'P 1'
#
loop_
_entity.id
_entity.type
_entity.pdbx_description
1 polymer ?
#
loop_
_entity_poly.entity_id
_entity_poly.type
_entity_poly.pdbx_seq_one_letter_code
_entity_poly.pdbx_strand_id
1 'polypeptide(L)'
;MKMNTENTNCFIYETEELLIELLGGVRIEGLDRMRVTMKVSVVNRKHPQYTNELADLAIRHNLDLYNDTQVEKFVRRVAEKLEVGSIALTKAIAEITSELEVYILTQLSKQEQKPVKQLTEQEREEAFLLRIVLHPQDVLRIVS
;
A
#
# COMPACT_ATOMS: atom_id res chain seq x y z
N MET A 1 -18.09 2.70 -0.45
CA MET A 1 -17.51 4.03 -0.11
C MET A 1 -16.35 4.30 -1.06
N LYS A 2 -15.49 5.30 -0.86
CA LYS A 2 -14.31 5.54 -1.70
C LYS A 2 -13.09 5.79 -0.82
N MET A 3 -11.98 5.14 -1.14
CA MET A 3 -10.68 5.31 -0.50
C MET A 3 -10.04 6.63 -0.91
N ASN A 4 -9.56 7.38 0.08
CA ASN A 4 -8.71 8.55 -0.13
C ASN A 4 -7.25 8.09 -0.27
N THR A 5 -6.66 8.39 -1.43
CA THR A 5 -5.27 8.06 -1.77
C THR A 5 -4.40 9.32 -2.03
N GLU A 6 -4.80 10.49 -1.54
CA GLU A 6 -4.06 11.75 -1.70
C GLU A 6 -2.69 11.70 -1.02
N ASN A 7 -2.63 11.09 0.16
CA ASN A 7 -1.38 10.84 0.88
C ASN A 7 -0.85 9.44 0.54
N THR A 8 0.24 9.37 -0.23
CA THR A 8 0.86 8.08 -0.61
C THR A 8 1.41 7.28 0.56
N ASN A 9 1.63 7.90 1.71
CA ASN A 9 2.11 7.25 2.92
C ASN A 9 0.98 6.77 3.84
N CYS A 10 -0.27 7.17 3.56
CA CYS A 10 -1.43 6.76 4.35
C CYS A 10 -2.71 6.87 3.52
N PHE A 11 -3.26 5.73 3.11
CA PHE A 11 -4.59 5.70 2.49
C PHE A 11 -5.66 5.57 3.56
N ILE A 12 -6.80 6.22 3.34
CA ILE A 12 -7.87 6.28 4.32
C ILE A 12 -9.16 5.76 3.67
N TYR A 13 -9.81 4.83 4.35
CA TYR A 13 -11.14 4.34 3.98
C TYR A 13 -12.04 4.43 5.21
N GLU A 14 -13.12 5.19 5.11
CA GLU A 14 -14.04 5.45 6.21
C GLU A 14 -15.40 4.86 5.89
N THR A 15 -15.95 4.17 6.89
CA THR A 15 -17.33 3.67 6.90
C THR A 15 -18.15 4.44 7.92
N GLU A 16 -19.42 4.09 8.07
CA GLU A 16 -20.26 4.69 9.11
C GLU A 16 -19.68 4.52 10.51
N GLU A 17 -19.10 3.35 10.84
CA GLU A 17 -18.65 3.01 12.20
C GLU A 17 -17.12 2.90 12.35
N LEU A 18 -16.42 2.58 11.26
CA LEU A 18 -14.98 2.26 11.24
C LEU A 18 -14.18 3.25 10.40
N LEU A 19 -13.01 3.61 10.90
CA LEU A 19 -11.92 4.25 10.15
C LEU A 19 -10.81 3.24 9.91
N ILE A 20 -10.47 3.01 8.65
CA ILE A 20 -9.41 2.10 8.21
C ILE A 20 -8.30 2.92 7.54
N GLU A 21 -7.09 2.80 8.07
CA GLU A 21 -5.89 3.49 7.56
C GLU A 21 -4.87 2.45 7.06
N LEU A 22 -4.37 2.62 5.84
CA LEU A 22 -3.30 1.81 5.26
C LEU A 22 -1.97 2.56 5.38
N LEU A 23 -1.22 2.23 6.41
CA LEU A 23 0.04 2.87 6.75
C LEU A 23 1.15 2.42 5.79
N GLY A 24 1.88 3.37 5.23
CA GLY A 24 2.92 3.12 4.23
C GLY A 24 2.38 2.88 2.82
N GLY A 25 1.08 3.08 2.59
CA GLY A 25 0.43 2.88 1.30
C GLY A 25 0.45 1.42 0.84
N VAL A 26 0.58 1.22 -0.47
CA VAL A 26 0.67 -0.10 -1.09
C VAL A 26 1.85 -0.15 -2.05
N ARG A 27 2.50 -1.31 -2.14
CA ARG A 27 3.54 -1.53 -3.15
C ARG A 27 2.89 -1.66 -4.52
N ILE A 28 3.40 -0.91 -5.50
CA ILE A 28 2.89 -0.90 -6.89
C ILE A 28 3.50 -2.04 -7.72
N GLU A 29 4.69 -2.50 -7.36
CA GLU A 29 5.42 -3.58 -8.03
C GLU A 29 5.12 -4.95 -7.42
N GLY A 30 4.91 -5.96 -8.28
CA GLY A 30 4.67 -7.35 -7.86
C GLY A 30 3.21 -7.60 -7.53
N LEU A 31 2.43 -7.96 -8.55
CA LEU A 31 0.99 -8.28 -8.44
C LEU A 31 0.71 -9.64 -7.78
N ASP A 32 1.74 -10.39 -7.38
CA ASP A 32 1.57 -11.70 -6.74
C ASP A 32 1.05 -11.58 -5.30
N ARG A 33 1.22 -10.42 -4.65
CA ARG A 33 0.81 -10.18 -3.25
C ARG A 33 0.39 -8.74 -3.03
N MET A 34 -0.58 -8.54 -2.15
CA MET A 34 -1.03 -7.20 -1.75
C MET A 34 -0.83 -7.01 -0.25
N ARG A 35 0.42 -6.71 0.14
CA ARG A 35 0.79 -6.50 1.54
C ARG A 35 0.56 -5.06 1.97
N VAL A 36 -0.18 -4.88 3.05
CA VAL A 36 -0.49 -3.58 3.66
C VAL A 36 -0.29 -3.62 5.18
N THR A 37 -0.04 -2.46 5.78
CA THR A 37 -0.13 -2.30 7.24
C THR A 37 -1.47 -1.62 7.54
N MET A 38 -2.44 -2.39 8.01
CA MET A 38 -3.80 -1.89 8.25
C MET A 38 -3.97 -1.49 9.71
N LYS A 39 -4.47 -0.28 9.94
CA LYS A 39 -4.95 0.22 11.24
C LYS A 39 -6.46 0.39 11.18
N VAL A 40 -7.19 -0.18 12.14
CA VAL A 40 -8.65 -0.09 12.23
C VAL A 40 -9.03 0.53 13.56
N SER A 41 -9.86 1.57 13.50
CA SER A 41 -10.37 2.30 14.67
C SER A 41 -11.90 2.44 14.57
N VAL A 42 -12.59 2.48 15.70
CA VAL A 42 -14.03 2.80 15.74
C VAL A 42 -14.19 4.32 15.85
N VAL A 43 -15.01 4.93 14.99
CA VAL A 43 -15.23 6.39 14.97
C VAL A 43 -16.66 6.79 15.32
N ASN A 44 -17.68 6.02 14.93
CA ASN A 44 -19.07 6.28 15.31
C ASN A 44 -19.75 4.98 15.77
N ARG A 45 -19.47 4.58 17.01
CA ARG A 45 -20.00 3.35 17.57
C ARG A 45 -21.52 3.40 17.69
N LYS A 46 -22.21 2.36 17.22
CA LYS A 46 -23.69 2.29 17.26
C LYS A 46 -24.25 2.12 18.68
N HIS A 47 -23.51 1.47 19.58
CA HIS A 47 -23.92 1.18 20.95
C HIS A 47 -22.83 1.55 21.98
N PRO A 48 -22.62 2.85 22.27
CA PRO A 48 -21.53 3.32 23.13
C PRO A 48 -21.65 2.91 24.61
N GLN A 49 -22.82 2.45 25.05
CA GLN A 49 -23.08 2.09 26.45
C GLN A 49 -22.73 0.64 26.79
N TYR A 50 -22.43 -0.19 25.79
CA TYR A 50 -22.22 -1.64 25.93
C TYR A 50 -20.88 -2.05 25.37
N THR A 51 -19.79 -1.47 25.88
CA THR A 51 -18.44 -1.71 25.37
C THR A 51 -17.45 -1.96 26.48
N ASN A 52 -16.45 -2.79 26.21
CA ASN A 52 -15.31 -2.94 27.10
C ASN A 52 -14.27 -1.81 26.87
N GLU A 53 -13.37 -1.58 27.83
CA GLU A 53 -12.33 -0.52 27.77
C GLU A 53 -11.34 -0.69 26.61
N LEU A 54 -11.22 -1.91 26.07
CA LEU A 54 -10.30 -2.23 24.97
C LEU A 54 -10.91 -1.97 23.60
N ALA A 55 -12.23 -1.82 23.52
CA ALA A 55 -12.96 -1.76 22.26
C ALA A 55 -12.66 -0.47 21.47
N ASP A 56 -12.13 0.56 22.12
CA ASP A 56 -11.73 1.82 21.48
C ASP A 56 -10.24 1.84 21.06
N LEU A 57 -9.49 0.79 21.39
CA LEU A 57 -8.08 0.69 21.01
C LEU A 57 -7.95 0.26 19.54
N ALA A 58 -7.37 1.14 18.72
CA ALA A 58 -7.10 0.85 17.33
C ALA A 58 -6.22 -0.41 17.14
N ILE A 59 -6.65 -1.31 16.26
CA ILE A 59 -5.93 -2.56 15.94
C ILE A 59 -5.02 -2.31 14.74
N ARG A 60 -3.77 -2.77 14.83
CA ARG A 60 -2.78 -2.69 13.74
C ARG A 60 -2.32 -4.09 13.35
N HIS A 61 -2.26 -4.37 12.06
CA HIS A 61 -1.79 -5.66 11.56
C HIS A 61 -1.18 -5.55 10.16
N ASN A 62 -0.13 -6.32 9.91
CA ASN A 62 0.38 -6.53 8.56
C ASN A 62 -0.46 -7.62 7.89
N LEU A 63 -1.04 -7.32 6.73
CA LEU A 63 -2.01 -8.18 6.07
C LEU A 63 -1.64 -8.32 4.59
N ASP A 64 -1.65 -9.55 4.08
CA ASP A 64 -1.69 -9.80 2.64
C ASP A 64 -3.14 -9.97 2.21
N LEU A 65 -3.69 -8.99 1.48
CA LEU A 65 -5.10 -8.94 1.10
C LEU A 65 -5.50 -10.03 0.10
N TYR A 66 -4.53 -10.65 -0.59
CA TYR A 66 -4.76 -11.80 -1.45
C TYR A 66 -4.70 -13.14 -0.71
N ASN A 67 -4.39 -13.13 0.58
CA ASN A 67 -4.40 -14.33 1.41
C ASN A 67 -5.70 -14.41 2.23
N ASP A 68 -6.69 -15.15 1.71
CA ASP A 68 -8.01 -15.30 2.32
C ASP A 68 -7.95 -15.77 3.78
N THR A 69 -7.07 -16.73 4.11
CA THR A 69 -6.89 -17.20 5.48
C THR A 69 -6.38 -16.11 6.43
N GLN A 70 -5.50 -15.21 5.97
CA GLN A 70 -5.07 -14.07 6.79
C GLN A 70 -6.19 -13.05 6.95
N VAL A 71 -6.93 -12.77 5.88
CA VAL A 71 -8.07 -11.84 5.89
C VAL A 71 -9.14 -12.32 6.86
N GLU A 72 -9.55 -13.59 6.80
CA GLU A 72 -10.56 -14.16 7.69
C GLU A 72 -10.14 -14.06 9.17
N LYS A 73 -8.90 -14.44 9.48
CA LYS A 73 -8.35 -14.34 10.85
C LYS A 73 -8.30 -12.90 11.35
N PHE A 74 -7.95 -11.97 10.47
CA PHE A 74 -7.92 -10.55 10.78
C PHE A 74 -9.33 -10.01 11.06
N VAL A 75 -10.29 -10.30 10.18
CA VAL A 75 -11.70 -9.91 10.34
C VAL A 75 -12.24 -10.39 11.68
N ARG A 76 -12.05 -11.69 11.99
CA ARG A 76 -12.54 -12.26 13.25
C ARG A 76 -11.93 -11.55 14.46
N ARG A 77 -10.61 -11.37 14.46
CA ARG A 77 -9.90 -10.69 15.56
C ARG A 77 -10.37 -9.24 15.76
N VAL A 78 -10.60 -8.51 14.68
CA VAL A 78 -11.02 -7.10 14.75
C VAL A 78 -12.47 -7.00 15.20
N ALA A 79 -13.36 -7.83 14.64
CA ALA A 79 -14.76 -7.90 15.05
C ALA A 79 -14.91 -8.20 16.55
N GLU A 80 -14.17 -9.20 17.06
CA GLU A 80 -14.16 -9.56 18.48
C GLU A 80 -13.61 -8.45 19.37
N LYS A 81 -12.45 -7.87 19.02
CA LYS A 81 -11.78 -6.89 19.88
C LYS A 81 -12.43 -5.52 19.90
N LEU A 82 -12.93 -5.06 18.75
CA LEU A 82 -13.60 -3.75 18.66
C LEU A 82 -15.11 -3.86 18.95
N GLU A 83 -15.63 -5.08 19.09
CA GLU A 83 -17.06 -5.38 19.28
C GLU A 83 -17.92 -4.83 18.13
N VAL A 84 -17.47 -5.07 16.90
CA VAL A 84 -18.11 -4.60 15.66
C VAL A 84 -18.53 -5.77 14.77
N GLY A 85 -19.50 -5.52 13.88
CA GLY A 85 -20.01 -6.55 12.97
C GLY A 85 -18.97 -7.01 11.94
N SER A 86 -18.72 -8.33 11.87
CA SER A 86 -17.77 -8.93 10.92
C SER A 86 -18.16 -8.69 9.45
N ILE A 87 -19.46 -8.70 9.13
CA ILE A 87 -19.97 -8.50 7.76
C ILE A 87 -19.53 -7.13 7.20
N ALA A 88 -19.67 -6.07 8.01
CA ALA A 88 -19.28 -4.73 7.59
C ALA A 88 -17.77 -4.64 7.33
N LEU A 89 -16.97 -5.28 8.18
CA LEU A 89 -15.52 -5.34 8.03
C LEU A 89 -15.08 -6.16 6.79
N THR A 90 -15.69 -7.33 6.56
CA THR A 90 -15.43 -8.14 5.36
C THR A 90 -15.73 -7.34 4.09
N LYS A 91 -16.87 -6.63 4.07
CA LYS A 91 -17.25 -5.77 2.95
C LYS A 91 -16.24 -4.64 2.74
N ALA A 92 -15.84 -3.95 3.82
CA ALA A 92 -14.86 -2.88 3.75
C ALA A 92 -13.51 -3.37 3.19
N ILE A 93 -13.01 -4.53 3.62
CA ILE A 93 -11.76 -5.10 3.12
C ILE A 93 -11.86 -5.48 1.63
N ALA A 94 -12.99 -6.04 1.19
CA ALA A 94 -13.22 -6.35 -0.22
C ALA A 94 -13.25 -5.09 -1.10
N GLU A 95 -13.91 -4.02 -0.63
CA GLU A 95 -13.92 -2.73 -1.31
C GLU A 95 -12.51 -2.12 -1.38
N ILE A 96 -11.77 -2.09 -0.26
CA ILE A 96 -10.38 -1.62 -0.21
C ILE A 96 -9.50 -2.39 -1.19
N THR A 97 -9.63 -3.72 -1.25
CA THR A 97 -8.83 -4.55 -2.16
C THR A 97 -9.08 -4.14 -3.62
N SER A 98 -10.36 -4.01 -4.01
CA SER A 98 -10.74 -3.56 -5.36
C SER A 98 -10.19 -2.16 -5.68
N GLU A 99 -10.25 -1.23 -4.73
CA GLU A 99 -9.74 0.13 -4.93
C GLU A 99 -8.21 0.17 -5.04
N LEU A 100 -7.49 -0.67 -4.28
CA LEU A 100 -6.04 -0.80 -4.39
C LEU A 100 -5.62 -1.40 -5.73
N GLU A 101 -6.35 -2.36 -6.28
CA GLU A 101 -6.09 -2.93 -7.60
C GLU A 101 -6.18 -1.86 -8.69
N VAL A 102 -7.27 -1.09 -8.68
CA VAL A 102 -7.45 0.04 -9.61
C VAL A 102 -6.33 1.07 -9.44
N TYR A 103 -5.97 1.39 -8.20
CA TYR A 103 -4.86 2.30 -7.91
C TYR A 103 -3.54 1.79 -8.49
N ILE A 104 -3.17 0.53 -8.23
CA ILE A 104 -1.92 -0.08 -8.70
C ILE A 104 -1.85 -0.07 -10.22
N LEU A 105 -2.91 -0.52 -10.92
CA LEU A 105 -2.97 -0.51 -12.39
C LEU A 105 -2.84 0.92 -12.96
N THR A 106 -3.46 1.89 -12.30
CA THR A 106 -3.37 3.30 -12.68
C THR A 106 -1.95 3.85 -12.47
N GLN A 107 -1.23 3.43 -11.43
CA GLN A 107 0.15 3.86 -11.22
C GLN A 107 1.13 3.18 -12.18
N LEU A 108 0.95 1.89 -12.47
CA LEU A 108 1.76 1.16 -13.44
C LEU A 108 1.65 1.79 -14.83
N SER A 109 0.43 2.07 -15.30
CA SER A 109 0.23 2.73 -16.60
C SER A 109 0.86 4.13 -16.67
N LYS A 110 0.84 4.90 -15.58
CA LYS A 110 1.55 6.20 -15.50
C LYS A 110 3.07 6.06 -15.53
N GLN A 111 3.62 4.97 -15.00
CA GLN A 111 5.07 4.71 -15.07
C GLN A 111 5.51 4.32 -16.48
N GLU A 112 4.72 3.51 -17.18
CA GLU A 112 5.00 3.11 -18.58
C GLU A 112 4.95 4.29 -19.55
N GLN A 113 4.13 5.31 -19.27
CA GLN A 113 4.00 6.51 -20.09
C GLN A 113 5.08 7.56 -19.83
N LYS A 114 5.91 7.42 -18.79
CA LYS A 114 7.03 8.35 -18.61
C LYS A 114 8.04 8.07 -19.72
N PRO A 115 8.35 9.05 -20.60
CA PRO A 115 9.38 8.84 -21.60
C PRO A 115 10.66 8.44 -20.88
N VAL A 116 11.21 7.29 -21.25
CA VAL A 116 12.57 6.92 -20.87
C VAL A 116 13.42 8.14 -21.24
N LYS A 117 14.02 8.82 -20.25
CA LYS A 117 15.01 9.86 -20.52
C LYS A 117 16.08 9.19 -21.37
N GLN A 118 16.02 9.37 -22.69
CA GLN A 118 17.14 9.08 -23.53
C GLN A 118 18.18 10.10 -23.11
N LEU A 119 19.24 9.64 -22.43
CA LEU A 119 20.40 10.49 -22.16
C LEU A 119 20.75 11.16 -23.49
N THR A 120 20.74 12.49 -23.50
CA THR A 120 21.23 13.27 -24.63
C THR A 120 22.67 12.85 -24.92
N GLU A 121 23.16 13.05 -26.15
CA GLU A 121 24.56 12.68 -26.48
C GLU A 121 25.56 13.31 -25.49
N GLN A 122 25.29 14.53 -25.02
CA GLN A 122 26.07 15.21 -24.00
C GLN A 122 26.05 14.49 -22.64
N GLU A 123 24.88 14.09 -22.14
CA GLU A 123 24.80 13.35 -20.87
C GLU A 123 25.44 11.96 -20.96
N ARG A 124 25.47 11.35 -22.16
CA ARG A 124 26.19 10.09 -22.40
C ARG A 124 27.70 10.28 -22.40
N GLU A 125 28.20 11.34 -23.04
CA GLU A 125 29.63 11.69 -23.02
C GLU A 125 30.10 12.04 -21.61
N GLU A 126 29.33 12.83 -20.86
CA GLU A 126 29.66 13.16 -19.48
C GLU A 126 29.68 11.91 -18.58
N ALA A 127 28.68 11.02 -18.71
CA ALA A 127 28.66 9.77 -17.96
C ALA A 127 29.83 8.83 -18.36
N PHE A 128 30.21 8.83 -19.64
CA PHE A 128 31.35 8.06 -20.14
C PHE A 128 32.68 8.62 -19.61
N LEU A 129 32.87 9.94 -19.66
CA LEU A 129 34.04 10.63 -19.12
C LEU A 129 34.15 10.41 -17.61
N LEU A 130 33.05 10.55 -16.87
CA LEU A 130 33.04 10.31 -15.42
C LEU A 130 33.44 8.87 -15.09
N ARG A 131 32.99 7.90 -15.88
CA ARG A 131 33.35 6.49 -15.73
C ARG A 131 34.83 6.24 -16.00
N ILE A 132 35.41 6.87 -17.02
CA ILE A 132 36.85 6.79 -17.31
C ILE A 132 37.67 7.36 -16.14
N VAL A 133 37.26 8.50 -15.60
CA VAL A 133 37.97 9.19 -14.51
C VAL A 133 37.92 8.39 -13.21
N LEU A 134 36.78 7.78 -12.89
CA LEU A 134 36.59 7.03 -11.64
C LEU A 134 37.13 5.60 -11.70
N HIS A 135 37.11 4.96 -12.87
CA HIS A 135 37.54 3.57 -13.06
C HIS A 135 38.43 3.38 -14.31
N PRO A 136 39.63 3.99 -14.33
CA PRO A 136 40.49 3.98 -15.53
C PRO A 136 41.00 2.59 -15.94
N GLN A 137 41.01 1.61 -15.03
CA GLN A 137 41.47 0.24 -15.32
C GLN A 137 40.46 -0.60 -16.12
N ASP A 138 39.18 -0.20 -16.15
CA ASP A 138 38.12 -0.94 -16.84
C ASP A 138 38.08 -0.65 -18.36
N VAL A 139 38.73 0.43 -18.80
CA VAL A 139 38.71 0.89 -20.20
C VAL A 139 39.70 0.11 -21.07
N LEU A 140 40.81 -0.36 -20.49
CA LEU A 140 41.87 -1.09 -21.22
C LEU A 140 41.49 -2.51 -21.66
N ARG A 141 40.33 -3.04 -21.25
CA ARG A 141 39.86 -4.39 -21.61
C ARG A 141 39.02 -4.46 -22.89
N ILE A 142 38.69 -3.32 -23.50
CA ILE A 142 37.80 -3.27 -24.67
C ILE A 142 38.60 -3.17 -26.00
N VAL A 143 39.92 -2.97 -25.93
CA VAL A 143 40.79 -2.74 -27.11
C VAL A 143 41.83 -3.84 -27.34
N SER A 144 41.67 -5.01 -26.71
CA SER A 144 42.49 -6.22 -26.93
C SER A 144 41.65 -7.34 -27.52
#